data_AF-A0A0C9ZSE6-F1
#
_entry.id   AF-A0A0C9ZSE6-F1
#
_cell.length_a   1.000
_cell.length_b   1.000
_cell.length_c   1.000
_cell.angle_alpha   90.00
_cell.angle_beta   90.00
_cell.angle_gamma   90.00
#
_symmetry.space_group_name_H-M   'P 1'
#
loop_
_entity.id
_entity.type
_entity.pdbx_description
1 polymer ?
#
loop_
_entity_poly.entity_id
_entity_poly.type
_entity_poly.pdbx_seq_one_letter_code
_entity_poly.pdbx_strand_id
1 'polypeptide(L)'
;YPYLSCMALDYLTIPATSIDVERLFSHGRLLLSQVCLRLSARSTRALLCLNAWSRLNLVKTEDILHVSALPDIKGDAEEEL
;
A
#
# COMPACT_ATOMS: atom_id res chain seq x y z
N TYR A 1 27.53 -24.34 3.81
CA TYR A 1 28.22 -23.05 3.97
C TYR A 1 27.16 -21.95 4.19
N PRO A 2 26.64 -21.81 5.42
CA PRO A 2 25.41 -21.04 5.68
C PRO A 2 25.56 -19.54 5.35
N TYR A 3 26.73 -18.96 5.56
CA TYR A 3 26.99 -17.54 5.28
C TYR A 3 27.14 -17.24 3.78
N LEU A 4 27.72 -18.17 3.01
CA LEU A 4 27.88 -18.01 1.55
C LEU A 4 26.53 -18.08 0.84
N SER A 5 25.63 -18.96 1.30
CA SER A 5 24.27 -19.03 0.78
C SER A 5 23.48 -17.74 1.04
N CYS A 6 23.67 -17.09 2.20
CA CYS A 6 23.02 -15.81 2.47
C CYS A 6 23.52 -14.70 1.54
N MET A 7 24.84 -14.55 1.39
CA MET A 7 25.40 -13.57 0.45
C MET A 7 24.93 -13.81 -0.99
N ALA A 8 24.93 -15.07 -1.45
CA ALA A 8 24.49 -15.40 -2.80
C ALA A 8 23.01 -15.03 -3.01
N LEU A 9 22.15 -15.28 -2.03
CA LEU A 9 20.75 -14.85 -2.09
C LEU A 9 20.64 -13.32 -2.15
N ASP A 10 21.34 -12.60 -1.28
CA ASP A 10 21.30 -11.13 -1.27
C ASP A 10 21.67 -10.53 -2.64
N TYR A 11 22.73 -11.05 -3.28
CA TYR A 11 23.13 -10.61 -4.62
C TYR A 11 22.14 -10.99 -5.71
N LEU A 12 21.56 -12.20 -5.66
CA LEU A 12 20.61 -12.67 -6.65
C LEU A 12 19.21 -12.04 -6.53
N THR A 13 18.88 -11.45 -5.38
CA THR A 13 17.58 -10.79 -5.17
C THR A 13 17.58 -9.35 -5.71
N ILE A 14 18.75 -8.78 -6.01
CA ILE A 14 18.83 -7.45 -6.62
C ILE A 14 18.45 -7.59 -8.10
N PRO A 15 17.35 -6.97 -8.55
CA PRO A 15 16.97 -7.04 -9.94
C PRO A 15 18.03 -6.36 -10.81
N ALA A 16 18.53 -7.07 -11.83
CA ALA A 16 19.56 -6.58 -12.73
C ALA A 16 19.08 -5.39 -13.61
N THR A 17 17.76 -5.15 -13.68
CA THR A 17 17.16 -4.11 -14.50
C THR A 17 15.96 -3.47 -13.80
N SER A 18 15.70 -2.19 -14.07
CA SER A 18 14.50 -1.49 -13.60
C SER A 18 13.20 -1.99 -14.22
N ILE A 19 13.29 -2.89 -15.22
CA ILE A 19 12.18 -3.32 -16.06
C ILE A 19 11.05 -3.96 -15.22
N ASP A 20 11.37 -4.72 -14.17
CA ASP A 20 10.34 -5.35 -13.35
C ASP A 20 9.60 -4.33 -12.47
N VAL A 21 10.31 -3.32 -11.98
CA VAL A 21 9.71 -2.20 -11.24
C VAL A 21 8.88 -1.33 -12.18
N GLU A 22 9.37 -1.04 -13.38
CA GLU A 22 8.65 -0.29 -14.41
C GLU A 22 7.42 -1.03 -14.92
N ARG A 23 7.49 -2.36 -15.08
CA ARG A 23 6.33 -3.20 -15.41
C ARG A 23 5.30 -3.21 -14.29
N LEU A 24 5.75 -3.29 -13.04
CA LEU A 24 4.88 -3.15 -11.87
C LEU A 24 4.20 -1.78 -11.84
N PHE A 25 4.92 -0.70 -12.14
CA PHE A 25 4.38 0.65 -12.20
C PHE A 25 3.56 0.93 -13.47
N SER A 26 3.77 0.22 -14.57
CA SER A 26 2.96 0.38 -15.79
C SER A 26 1.64 -0.36 -15.70
N HIS A 27 1.66 -1.63 -15.27
CA HIS A 27 0.46 -2.43 -15.02
C HIS A 27 -0.29 -1.92 -13.79
N GLY A 28 0.46 -1.56 -12.75
CA GLY A 28 -0.06 -0.96 -11.54
C GLY A 28 -0.54 0.47 -11.74
N ARG A 29 -0.11 1.21 -12.78
CA ARG A 29 -0.56 2.60 -12.99
C ARG A 29 -2.07 2.68 -13.13
N LEU A 30 -2.70 1.76 -13.87
CA LEU A 30 -4.15 1.81 -14.03
C LEU A 30 -4.87 1.59 -12.69
N LEU A 31 -4.43 0.60 -11.91
CA LEU A 31 -5.01 0.25 -10.61
C LEU A 31 -4.70 1.29 -9.52
N LEU A 32 -3.42 1.64 -9.36
CA LEU A 32 -2.93 2.59 -8.37
C LEU A 32 -3.38 4.00 -8.70
N SER A 33 -3.39 4.41 -9.97
CA SER A 33 -3.87 5.73 -10.37
C SER A 33 -5.39 5.83 -10.25
N GLN A 34 -6.18 4.82 -10.61
CA GLN A 34 -7.64 4.92 -10.45
C GLN A 34 -8.10 4.88 -8.98
N VAL A 35 -7.38 4.15 -8.12
CA VAL A 35 -7.62 4.14 -6.67
C VAL A 35 -7.05 5.38 -5.98
N CYS A 36 -5.85 5.84 -6.34
CA CYS A 36 -5.22 7.02 -5.71
C CYS A 36 -5.66 8.37 -6.30
N LEU A 37 -6.03 8.48 -7.58
CA LEU A 37 -6.50 9.76 -8.17
C LEU A 37 -7.84 10.25 -7.60
N ARG A 38 -8.62 9.35 -6.97
CA ARG A 38 -9.85 9.71 -6.25
C ARG A 38 -9.65 9.89 -4.75
N LEU A 39 -8.44 9.69 -4.25
CA LEU A 39 -8.16 9.65 -2.82
C LEU A 39 -7.18 10.76 -2.45
N SER A 40 -7.55 11.60 -1.48
CA SER A 40 -6.65 12.64 -0.99
C SER A 40 -5.37 12.02 -0.40
N ALA A 41 -4.28 12.80 -0.37
CA ALA A 41 -3.02 12.37 0.26
C ALA A 41 -3.21 11.94 1.74
N ARG A 42 -4.22 12.50 2.41
CA ARG A 42 -4.59 12.13 3.77
C ARG A 42 -5.22 10.74 3.82
N SER A 43 -6.16 10.45 2.93
CA SER A 43 -6.81 9.15 2.84
C SER A 43 -5.84 8.04 2.42
N THR A 44 -4.87 8.34 1.53
CA THR A 44 -3.88 7.34 1.11
C THR A 44 -2.94 6.99 2.26
N ARG A 45 -2.50 7.99 3.03
CA ARG A 45 -1.70 7.77 4.25
C ARG A 45 -2.47 6.95 5.29
N ALA A 46 -3.75 7.24 5.51
CA ALA A 46 -4.59 6.49 6.44
C ALA A 46 -4.73 5.01 6.02
N LEU A 47 -4.97 4.73 4.74
CA LEU A 47 -5.03 3.37 4.20
C LEU A 47 -3.71 2.62 4.34
N LEU A 48 -2.57 3.28 4.11
CA LEU A 48 -1.25 2.67 4.29
C LEU A 48 -1.00 2.30 5.75
N CYS A 49 -1.35 3.18 6.69
CA CYS A 49 -1.28 2.88 8.13
C CYS A 49 -2.20 1.72 8.52
N LEU A 50 -3.45 1.75 8.06
CA LEU A 50 -4.43 0.68 8.32
C LEU A 50 -3.93 -0.68 7.80
N ASN A 51 -3.37 -0.71 6.59
CA ASN A 51 -2.81 -1.92 6.00
C ASN A 51 -1.60 -2.44 6.82
N ALA A 52 -0.72 -1.54 7.26
CA ALA A 52 0.41 -1.91 8.12
C ALA A 52 -0.06 -2.50 9.47
N TRP A 53 -1.06 -1.91 10.11
CA TRP A 53 -1.62 -2.42 11.36
C TRP A 53 -2.35 -3.75 11.19
N SER A 54 -3.06 -3.94 10.07
CA SER A 54 -3.70 -5.22 9.71
C SER A 54 -2.66 -6.34 9.60
N ARG A 55 -1.54 -6.10 8.92
CA ARG A 55 -0.43 -7.08 8.81
C ARG A 55 0.21 -7.42 10.15
N LEU A 56 0.15 -6.50 11.11
CA LEU A 56 0.64 -6.69 12.48
C LEU A 56 -0.42 -7.32 13.41
N ASN A 57 -1.59 -7.70 12.90
CA ASN A 57 -2.75 -8.19 13.67
C ASN A 57 -3.19 -7.22 14.78
N LEU A 58 -2.95 -5.91 14.60
CA LEU A 58 -3.36 -4.87 15.54
C LEU A 58 -4.80 -4.40 15.31
N VAL A 59 -5.39 -4.77 14.17
CA VAL A 59 -6.76 -4.44 13.80
C VAL A 59 -7.49 -5.73 13.47
N LYS A 60 -8.69 -5.90 14.02
CA LYS A 60 -9.50 -7.06 13.73
C LYS A 60 -10.22 -6.88 12.40
N THR A 61 -10.29 -7.93 11.61
CA THR A 61 -10.96 -7.90 10.30
C THR A 61 -12.45 -7.61 10.41
N GLU A 62 -13.08 -8.03 11.52
CA GLU A 62 -14.48 -7.71 11.86
C GLU A 62 -14.74 -6.19 11.90
N ASP A 63 -13.84 -5.42 12.51
CA ASP A 63 -13.96 -3.97 12.60
C ASP A 63 -13.81 -3.31 11.23
N ILE A 64 -12.92 -3.84 10.37
CA ILE A 64 -12.72 -3.34 9.00
C ILE A 64 -13.98 -3.54 8.16
N LEU A 65 -14.61 -4.71 8.26
CA LEU A 65 -15.86 -5.00 7.55
C LEU A 65 -16.98 -4.08 8.01
N HIS A 66 -17.11 -3.86 9.33
CA HIS A 66 -18.09 -2.94 9.87
C HIS A 66 -17.87 -1.50 9.38
N VAL A 67 -16.63 -1.00 9.40
CA VAL A 67 -16.30 0.34 8.88
C VAL A 67 -16.58 0.46 7.39
N SER A 68 -16.33 -0.59 6.60
CA SER A 68 -16.60 -0.59 5.15
C SER A 68 -18.10 -0.55 4.79
N ALA A 69 -18.98 -0.99 5.70
CA ALA A 69 -20.42 -0.98 5.52
C ALA A 69 -21.07 0.34 5.94
N LEU A 70 -20.33 1.24 6.61
CA LEU A 70 -20.82 2.55 6.99
C LEU A 70 -20.93 3.46 5.74
N PRO A 71 -21.96 4.32 5.68
CA PRO A 71 -22.06 5.31 4.62
C PRO A 71 -20.88 6.27 4.68
N ASP A 72 -20.35 6.64 3.50
CA ASP A 72 -19.30 7.65 3.39
C ASP A 72 -19.74 8.94 4.08
N ILE A 73 -18.95 9.37 5.07
CA ILE A 73 -19.16 10.65 5.72
C ILE A 73 -18.84 11.73 4.69
N LYS A 74 -19.83 12.57 4.36
CA LYS A 74 -19.65 13.75 3.51
C LYS A 74 -18.67 14.68 4.25
N GLY A 75 -17.40 14.68 3.84
CA GLY A 75 -16.37 15.47 4.47
C GLY A 75 -16.73 16.95 4.38
N ASP A 76 -16.74 17.63 5.53
CA ASP A 76 -16.81 19.08 5.58
C ASP A 76 -15.63 19.67 4.79
N ALA A 77 -15.96 20.70 4.03
CA ALA A 77 -15.06 21.41 3.13
C ALA A 77 -13.82 21.93 3.87
N GLU A 78 -12.66 21.76 3.21
CA GLU A 78 -11.60 22.76 3.11
C GLU A 78 -11.31 23.58 4.39
N GLU A 79 -10.43 23.08 5.25
CA GLU A 79 -9.63 23.97 6.09
C GLU A 79 -8.38 24.38 5.29
N GLU A 80 -8.48 25.55 4.66
CA GLU A 80 -7.35 26.33 4.16
C GLU A 80 -6.43 26.75 5.31
N LEU A 81 -5.12 26.52 5.15
CA LEU A 81 -4.05 27.28 5.81
C LEU A 81 -2.74 27.17 5.02
#